data_AF-A0A947FBC1-F1
#
_entry.id   AF-A0A947FBC1-F1
#
_cell.length_a   1.000
_cell.length_b   1.000
_cell.length_c   1.000
_cell.angle_alpha   90.00
_cell.angle_beta   90.00
_cell.angle_gamma   90.00
#
_symmetry.space_group_name_H-M   'P 1'
#
loop_
_entity.id
_entity.type
_entity.pdbx_description
1 polymer ?
#
loop_
_entity_poly.entity_id
_entity_poly.type
_entity_poly.pdbx_seq_one_letter_code
_entity_poly.pdbx_strand_id
1 'polypeptide(L)' 'MALSGAWNAEFIDQQYQLWRSDPSKVSRDWQFFFEGFELASAMESEVVLVCDEDQVSRQSQVEALIYRHRDLGHLLA' A
#
# COMPACT_ATOMS: atom_id res chain seq x y z
N MET A 1 21.96 13.21 20.13
CA MET A 1 22.71 13.56 18.91
C MET A 1 22.25 12.63 17.79
N ALA A 2 21.11 12.92 17.16
CA ALA A 2 20.53 12.09 16.11
C ALA A 2 20.78 12.77 14.77
N LEU A 3 21.98 12.59 14.23
CA LEU A 3 22.35 13.11 12.91
C LEU A 3 22.46 12.01 11.86
N SER A 4 22.39 10.73 12.25
CA SER A 4 22.55 9.62 11.30
C SER A 4 21.44 9.56 10.25
N GLY A 5 20.22 10.04 10.53
CA GLY A 5 19.08 9.97 9.61
C GLY A 5 19.14 10.96 8.44
N ALA A 6 19.58 12.20 8.69
CA ALA A 6 19.60 13.26 7.68
C ALA A 6 20.59 12.95 6.54
N TRP A 7 21.82 12.55 6.88
CA TRP A 7 22.83 12.19 5.86
C TRP A 7 22.41 11.00 4.98
N ASN A 8 21.57 10.10 5.52
CA ASN A 8 21.01 9.00 4.74
C ASN A 8 19.90 9.48 3.78
N ALA A 9 19.10 10.48 4.15
CA ALA A 9 18.04 11.02 3.30
C ALA A 9 18.61 11.71 2.05
N GLU A 10 19.54 12.65 2.21
CA GLU A 10 20.20 13.28 1.05
C GLU A 10 20.91 12.26 0.14
N PHE A 11 21.50 11.20 0.71
CA PHE A 11 22.14 10.16 -0.08
C PHE A 11 21.11 9.34 -0.87
N ILE A 12 20.02 8.91 -0.24
CA ILE A 12 18.92 8.19 -0.90
C ILE A 12 18.33 9.04 -2.04
N ASP A 13 18.11 10.33 -1.80
CA ASP A 13 17.60 11.25 -2.82
C ASP A 13 18.55 11.35 -4.02
N GLN A 14 19.87 11.46 -3.79
CA GLN A 14 20.85 11.46 -4.87
C GLN A 14 20.84 10.15 -5.67
N GLN A 15 20.75 9.00 -5.00
CA GLN A 15 20.63 7.69 -5.67
C GLN A 15 19.33 7.59 -6.48
N TYR A 16 18.23 8.11 -5.95
CA TYR A 16 16.95 8.14 -6.64
C TYR A 16 16.99 9.04 -7.89
N GLN A 17 17.57 10.23 -7.80
CA GLN A 17 17.77 11.11 -8.98
C GLN A 17 18.66 10.44 -10.04
N LEU A 18 19.72 9.77 -9.60
CA LEU A 18 20.61 9.03 -10.50
C LEU A 18 19.86 7.89 -11.19
N TRP A 19 19.11 7.09 -10.44
CA TRP A 19 18.26 6.02 -10.97
C TRP A 19 17.20 6.53 -11.95
N ARG A 20 16.52 7.64 -11.65
CA ARG A 20 15.55 8.28 -12.56
C ARG A 20 16.18 8.73 -13.88
N SER A 21 17.44 9.15 -13.84
CA SER A 21 18.17 9.56 -15.05
C SER A 21 18.63 8.36 -15.88
N ASP A 22 19.12 7.31 -15.21
CA ASP A 22 19.61 6.08 -15.83
C ASP A 22 19.66 4.97 -14.77
N PRO A 23 18.72 4.00 -14.81
CA PRO A 23 18.66 2.91 -13.85
C PRO A 23 19.93 2.06 -13.80
N SER A 24 20.71 1.99 -14.89
CA SER A 24 21.94 1.20 -14.96
C SER A 24 23.10 1.78 -14.14
N LYS A 25 22.99 3.04 -13.71
CA LYS A 25 24.02 3.74 -12.91
C LYS A 25 23.95 3.45 -11.41
N VAL A 26 22.89 2.79 -10.95
CA VAL A 26 22.77 2.33 -9.56
C VAL A 26 22.83 0.80 -9.51
N SER A 27 23.14 0.25 -8.33
CA SER A 27 23.18 -1.21 -8.16
C SER A 27 21.80 -1.84 -8.37
N ARG A 28 21.79 -3.14 -8.69
CA ARG A 28 20.55 -3.90 -8.90
C ARG A 28 19.60 -3.83 -7.70
N ASP A 29 20.13 -3.83 -6.48
CA ASP A 29 19.31 -3.71 -5.26
C ASP A 29 18.60 -2.35 -5.19
N TRP A 30 19.30 -1.26 -5.55
CA TRP A 30 18.72 0.07 -5.64
C TRP A 30 17.68 0.17 -6.75
N GLN A 31 17.90 -0.49 -7.89
CA GLN A 31 16.91 -0.54 -8.97
C GLN A 31 15.59 -1.16 -8.49
N PHE A 32 15.65 -2.34 -7.85
CA PHE A 32 14.46 -3.00 -7.33
C PHE A 32 13.78 -2.21 -6.21
N PHE A 33 14.56 -1.58 -5.34
CA PHE A 33 14.02 -0.74 -4.27
C PHE A 33 13.19 0.42 -4.84
N PHE A 34 13.75 1.19 -5.78
CA PHE A 34 13.05 2.34 -6.37
C PHE A 34 11.91 1.93 -7.31
N GLU A 35 12.05 0.84 -8.06
CA GLU A 35 10.98 0.30 -8.90
C GLU A 35 9.76 -0.12 -8.06
N GLY A 36 9.98 -0.82 -6.94
CA GLY A 36 8.90 -1.19 -6.03
C GLY A 36 8.26 0.02 -5.35
N PHE A 37 9.06 1.05 -5.03
CA PHE A 37 8.56 2.31 -4.46
C PHE A 37 7.66 3.07 -5.44
N GLU A 38 8.08 3.23 -6.70
CA GLU A 38 7.27 3.87 -7.75
C GLU A 38 5.98 3.08 -8.03
N LEU A 39 6.07 1.74 -8.08
CA LEU A 39 4.90 0.90 -8.30
C LEU A 39 3.85 1.11 -7.20
N ALA A 40 4.28 1.13 -5.93
CA ALA A 40 3.37 1.40 -4.82
C ALA A 40 2.79 2.82 -4.86
N SER A 41 3.61 3.83 -5.20
CA SER A 41 3.15 5.21 -5.32
C SER A 41 2.14 5.40 -6.45
N ALA A 42 2.34 4.72 -7.59
CA ALA A 42 1.39 4.71 -8.70
C ALA A 42 0.07 4.04 -8.30
N MET A 43 0.13 2.93 -7.56
CA MET A 43 -1.06 2.24 -7.05
C MET A 43 -1.86 3.12 -6.09
N GLU A 44 -1.23 3.88 -5.18
CA GLU A 44 -1.96 4.82 -4.30
C GLU A 44 -2.72 5.89 -5.08
N SER A 45 -2.22 6.29 -6.26
CA SER A 45 -2.92 7.20 -7.16
C SER A 45 -4.11 6.55 -7.88
N GLU A 46 -4.02 5.25 -8.16
CA GLU A 46 -5.10 4.44 -8.74
C GLU A 46 -6.09 3.88 -7.71
N VAL A 47 -5.75 3.85 -6.41
CA VAL A 47 -6.72 3.68 -5.33
C VAL A 47 -7.50 4.99 -5.19
N VAL A 48 -8.24 5.34 -6.23
CA VAL A 48 -9.51 6.01 -6.02
C VAL A 48 -10.27 5.08 -5.09
N LEU A 49 -10.51 5.53 -3.86
CA LEU A 49 -11.48 4.94 -2.95
C LEU A 49 -12.87 5.08 -3.60
N VAL A 50 -13.10 4.36 -4.69
CA VAL A 50 -14.44 4.05 -5.16
C VAL A 50 -14.93 2.98 -4.19
N CYS A 51 -15.27 3.43 -3.00
CA CYS A 51 -16.26 2.73 -2.21
C CYS A 51 -17.55 2.82 -3.02
N ASP A 52 -17.68 1.94 -4.01
CA ASP A 52 -18.90 1.78 -4.77
C ASP A 52 -20.01 1.55 -3.74
N GLU A 53 -21.05 2.37 -3.78
CA GLU A 53 -22.15 2.31 -2.80
C GLU A 53 -22.72 0.89 -2.71
N ASP A 54 -22.70 0.18 -3.85
CA ASP A 54 -23.08 -1.23 -3.94
C ASP A 54 -22.10 -2.17 -3.24
N GLN A 55 -20.80 -1.87 -3.21
CA GLN A 55 -19.81 -2.66 -2.45
C GLN A 55 -19.98 -2.45 -0.94
N VAL A 56 -20.20 -1.21 -0.50
CA VAL A 56 -20.45 -0.89 0.92
C VAL A 56 -21.74 -1.55 1.39
N SER A 57 -22.82 -1.45 0.60
CA SER A 57 -24.10 -2.09 0.89
C SER A 57 -23.97 -3.62 0.97
N ARG A 58 -23.24 -4.24 0.04
CA ARG A 58 -22.96 -5.68 0.08
C ARG A 58 -22.16 -6.08 1.31
N GLN A 59 -21.15 -5.28 1.69
CA GLN A 59 -20.35 -5.54 2.89
C GLN A 59 -21.21 -5.48 4.16
N SER A 60 -22.09 -4.48 4.30
CA SER A 60 -23.03 -4.39 5.43
C SER A 60 -24.00 -5.58 5.50
N GLN A 61 -24.46 -6.09 4.34
CA GLN A 61 -25.32 -7.27 4.29
C GLN A 61 -24.60 -8.54 4.76
N VAL A 62 -23.34 -8.72 4.37
CA VAL A 62 -22.51 -9.86 4.83
C VAL A 62 -22.31 -9.79 6.35
N GLU A 63 -22.01 -8.62 6.89
CA GLU A 63 -21.85 -8.43 8.34
C GLU A 63 -23.13 -8.73 9.12
N ALA A 64 -24.28 -8.26 8.64
CA ALA A 64 -25.58 -8.55 9.24
C ALA A 64 -25.90 -10.06 9.22
N LEU A 65 -25.55 -10.76 8.13
CA LEU A 65 -25.74 -12.21 8.02
C LEU A 65 -24.86 -12.96 9.02
N ILE A 66 -23.58 -12.62 9.12
CA ILE A 66 -22.65 -13.23 10.08
C ILE A 66 -23.14 -13.02 11.51
N TYR A 67 -23.53 -11.80 11.85
CA TYR A 67 -24.05 -11.48 13.18
C TYR A 67 -25.28 -12.32 13.51
N ARG A 68 -26.28 -12.32 12.62
CA ARG A 68 -27.53 -13.07 12.83
C ARG A 68 -27.29 -14.57 12.91
N HIS A 69 -26.36 -15.11 12.13
CA HIS A 69 -26.01 -16.53 12.21
C HIS A 69 -25.35 -16.88 13.55
N ARG A 70 -24.47 -16.04 14.09
CA ARG A 70 -23.87 -16.25 15.42
C ARG A 70 -24.90 -16.15 16.55
N ASP A 71 -25.78 -15.15 16.44
CA ASP A 71 -26.77 -14.84 17.47
C ASP A 71 -27.95 -15.82 17.49
N LEU A 72 -28.42 -16.28 16.33
CA LEU A 72 -29.57 -17.20 16.26
C LEU A 72 -29.20 -18.64 15.92
N GLY A 73 -28.01 -18.89 15.37
CA GLY A 73 -27.60 -20.22 14.91
C GLY A 73 -27.54 -21.24 16.04
N HIS A 74 -27.19 -20.82 17.26
CA HIS A 74 -27.18 -21.70 18.43
C HIS A 74 -28.58 -22.06 18.94
N LEU A 75 -29.64 -21.35 18.51
CA LEU A 75 -31.03 -21.66 18.85
C LEU A 75 -31.68 -22.65 17.87
N LEU A 76 -31.07 -22.86 16.71
CA LEU A 76 -31.56 -23.75 15.64
C LEU A 76 -30.78 -25.08 15.57
N ALA A 77 -29.87 -25.33 16.52
CA ALA A 77 -29.01 -26.50 16.59
C ALA A 77 -29.64 -27.66 17.37
#